data_AF-A0A839CTY3-F1
#
_entry.id   AF-A0A839CTY3-F1
#
_cell.length_a   1.000
_cell.length_b   1.000
_cell.length_c   1.000
_cell.angle_alpha   90.00
_cell.angle_beta   90.00
_cell.angle_gamma   90.00
#
_symmetry.space_group_name_H-M   'P 1'
#
loop_
_entity.id
_entity.type
_entity.pdbx_description
1 polymer ?
#
loop_
_entity_poly.entity_id
_entity_poly.type
_entity_poly.pdbx_seq_one_letter_code
_entity_poly.pdbx_strand_id
1 'polypeptide(L)'
;MRVEYFKENIEPHLEGYEFTYSTFPEGDFGKLERVEFKGKNKVGAIDFWSQGWVGMDIYDLELDDQVFNLLLDPDEEKHDAIAKLINILNNR
;
A
#
# COMPACT_ATOMS: atom_id res chain seq x y z
N MET A 1 -9.20 4.26 -6.09
CA MET A 1 -8.58 4.69 -4.81
C MET A 1 -7.39 5.59 -5.12
N ARG A 2 -7.09 6.58 -4.29
CA ARG A 2 -5.95 7.51 -4.45
C ARG A 2 -5.18 7.65 -3.14
N VAL A 3 -4.00 8.27 -3.19
CA VAL A 3 -3.14 8.49 -2.02
C VAL A 3 -3.84 9.28 -0.91
N GLU A 4 -4.72 10.22 -1.24
CA GLU A 4 -5.48 11.01 -0.26
C GLU A 4 -6.39 10.12 0.59
N TYR A 5 -7.04 9.13 -0.04
CA TYR A 5 -7.88 8.18 0.69
C TYR A 5 -7.08 7.40 1.73
N PHE A 6 -5.85 6.99 1.39
CA PHE A 6 -4.97 6.30 2.33
C PHE A 6 -4.62 7.19 3.53
N LYS A 7 -4.21 8.44 3.28
CA LYS A 7 -3.86 9.42 4.32
C LYS A 7 -5.02 9.70 5.27
N GLU A 8 -6.23 9.81 4.75
CA GLU A 8 -7.40 10.20 5.54
C GLU A 8 -8.03 9.02 6.29
N ASN A 9 -8.00 7.81 5.72
CA ASN A 9 -8.82 6.69 6.20
C ASN A 9 -8.02 5.44 6.64
N ILE A 10 -6.73 5.36 6.32
CA ILE A 10 -5.91 4.16 6.60
C ILE A 10 -4.73 4.52 7.51
N GLU A 11 -3.91 5.50 7.11
CA GLU A 11 -2.74 5.94 7.87
C GLU A 11 -3.02 6.20 9.36
N PRO A 12 -4.12 6.88 9.77
CA PRO A 12 -4.38 7.17 11.18
C PRO A 12 -4.59 5.94 12.06
N HIS A 13 -4.87 4.78 11.46
CA HIS A 13 -5.09 3.51 12.17
C HIS A 13 -3.84 2.62 12.23
N LEU A 14 -2.76 3.01 11.56
CA LEU A 14 -1.52 2.24 11.47
C LEU A 14 -0.47 2.80 12.45
N GLU A 15 -0.81 2.88 13.73
CA GLU A 15 0.12 3.33 14.77
C GLU A 15 1.39 2.48 14.80
N GLY A 16 2.55 3.13 14.92
CA GLY A 16 3.86 2.47 14.97
C GLY A 16 4.48 2.18 13.59
N TYR A 17 3.90 2.73 12.52
CA TYR A 17 4.51 2.78 11.19
C TYR A 17 5.03 4.19 10.87
N GLU A 18 6.13 4.25 10.14
CA GLU A 18 6.64 5.45 9.49
C GLU A 18 6.24 5.40 8.00
N PHE A 19 5.79 6.53 7.45
CA PHE A 19 5.34 6.64 6.07
C PHE A 19 6.22 7.61 5.26
N THR A 20 6.58 7.22 4.05
CA THR A 20 7.26 8.07 3.07
C THR A 20 6.39 8.20 1.82
N TYR A 21 6.20 9.43 1.37
CA TYR A 21 5.38 9.76 0.21
C TYR A 21 6.26 10.21 -0.95
N SER A 22 6.13 9.54 -2.08
CA SER A 22 6.92 9.80 -3.28
C SER A 22 6.00 9.96 -4.50
N THR A 23 6.47 10.73 -5.48
CA THR A 23 5.75 10.94 -6.75
C THR A 23 6.69 10.77 -7.92
N PHE A 24 6.26 10.01 -8.91
CA PHE A 24 7.02 9.73 -10.12
C PHE A 24 6.15 10.12 -11.33
N PRO A 25 6.62 11.06 -12.18
CA PRO A 25 5.85 11.52 -13.33
C PRO A 25 5.72 10.44 -14.42
N GLU A 26 6.67 9.51 -14.49
CA GLU A 26 6.76 8.46 -15.51
C GLU A 26 6.69 7.08 -14.84
N GLY A 27 5.48 6.62 -14.49
CA GLY A 27 5.24 5.26 -14.03
C GLY A 27 4.61 4.38 -15.12
N ASP A 28 4.64 3.05 -14.90
CA ASP A 28 4.18 2.05 -15.87
C ASP A 28 2.72 2.27 -16.32
N PHE A 29 1.86 2.71 -15.41
CA PHE A 29 0.45 3.02 -15.67
C PHE A 29 0.15 4.53 -15.51
N GLY A 30 1.08 5.38 -15.97
CA GLY A 30 1.02 6.83 -15.85
C GLY A 30 1.68 7.35 -14.57
N LYS A 31 1.36 8.58 -14.17
CA LYS A 31 1.93 9.20 -12.96
C LYS A 31 1.69 8.28 -11.76
N LEU A 32 2.73 8.01 -10.99
CA LEU A 32 2.69 7.18 -9.80
C LEU A 32 2.81 8.04 -8.53
N GLU A 33 1.90 7.83 -7.60
CA GLU A 33 2.04 8.26 -6.20
C GLU A 33 2.25 7.02 -5.35
N ARG A 34 3.39 6.96 -4.66
CA ARG A 34 3.78 5.82 -3.84
C ARG A 34 3.77 6.19 -2.37
N VAL A 35 3.25 5.28 -1.56
CA VAL A 35 3.35 5.31 -0.09
C VAL A 35 4.21 4.14 0.33
N GLU A 36 5.40 4.41 0.83
CA GLU A 36 6.25 3.40 1.46
C GLU A 36 6.03 3.44 2.96
N PHE A 37 5.98 2.29 3.60
CA PHE A 37 5.82 2.18 5.04
C PHE A 37 6.76 1.16 5.64
N LYS A 38 7.17 1.42 6.88
CA LYS A 38 7.96 0.50 7.68
C LYS A 38 7.57 0.60 9.15
N GLY A 39 7.48 -0.54 9.82
CA GLY A 39 7.08 -0.62 11.21
C GLY A 39 6.66 -2.04 11.58
N LYS A 40 6.71 -2.38 12.88
CA LYS A 40 6.25 -3.70 13.38
C LYS A 40 6.79 -4.90 12.59
N ASN A 41 8.10 -4.92 12.32
CA ASN A 41 8.77 -5.95 11.51
C ASN A 41 8.24 -6.10 10.08
N LYS A 42 7.52 -5.11 9.55
CA LYS A 42 6.97 -5.13 8.20
C LYS A 42 7.45 -3.92 7.42
N VAL A 43 7.72 -4.14 6.14
CA VAL A 43 8.01 -3.08 5.16
C VAL A 43 7.13 -3.30 3.94
N GLY A 44 6.79 -2.24 3.24
CA GLY A 44 5.95 -2.38 2.07
C GLY A 44 5.67 -1.07 1.38
N ALA A 45 4.90 -1.17 0.31
CA ALA A 45 4.49 -0.03 -0.48
C ALA A 45 3.06 -0.18 -1.01
N ILE A 46 2.40 0.97 -1.21
CA ILE A 46 1.18 1.08 -1.99
C ILE A 46 1.43 2.06 -3.12
N ASP A 47 1.16 1.59 -4.33
CA ASP A 47 1.30 2.33 -5.57
C ASP A 47 -0.07 2.73 -6.10
N PHE A 48 -0.24 4.04 -6.30
CA PHE A 48 -1.44 4.62 -6.90
C PHE A 48 -1.06 5.22 -8.25
N TRP A 49 -1.42 4.54 -9.34
CA TRP A 49 -1.18 5.06 -10.67
C TRP A 49 -2.36 5.88 -11.19
N SER A 50 -2.07 6.91 -11.98
CA SER A 50 -3.07 7.84 -12.50
C SER A 50 -4.10 7.19 -13.45
N GLN A 51 -3.76 6.06 -14.05
CA GLN A 51 -4.70 5.28 -14.87
C GLN A 51 -5.66 4.43 -14.03
N GLY A 52 -5.57 4.45 -12.69
CA GLY A 52 -6.50 3.78 -11.77
C GLY A 52 -6.00 2.44 -11.21
N TRP A 53 -4.85 1.96 -11.69
CA TRP A 53 -4.18 0.78 -11.16
C TRP A 53 -3.71 1.01 -9.72
N VAL A 54 -3.75 -0.04 -8.91
CA VAL A 54 -3.25 -0.01 -7.54
C VAL A 54 -2.37 -1.22 -7.26
N GLY A 55 -1.15 -0.97 -6.81
CA GLY A 55 -0.19 -1.99 -6.40
C GLY A 55 -0.07 -1.99 -4.89
N MET A 56 0.01 -3.15 -4.27
CA MET A 56 0.22 -3.29 -2.82
C MET A 56 1.19 -4.43 -2.56
N ASP A 57 2.21 -4.14 -1.76
CA ASP A 57 3.25 -5.08 -1.38
C ASP A 57 3.55 -4.98 0.12
N ILE A 58 3.71 -6.13 0.78
CA ILE A 58 4.18 -6.25 2.16
C ILE A 58 5.19 -7.40 2.25
N TYR A 59 6.35 -7.08 2.81
CA TYR A 59 7.35 -8.02 3.26
C TYR A 59 7.38 -8.07 4.79
N ASP A 60 7.34 -9.27 5.36
CA ASP A 60 7.50 -9.51 6.78
C ASP A 60 8.96 -9.88 7.07
N LEU A 61 9.64 -9.02 7.83
CA LEU A 61 11.06 -9.16 8.17
C LEU A 61 11.33 -10.27 9.18
N GLU A 62 10.32 -10.68 9.95
CA GLU A 62 10.47 -11.75 10.94
C GLU A 62 10.30 -13.12 10.27
N LEU A 63 9.36 -13.23 9.33
CA LEU A 63 9.17 -14.44 8.52
C LEU A 63 10.18 -14.56 7.37
N ASP A 64 10.82 -13.45 7.01
CA ASP A 64 11.67 -13.31 5.82
C ASP A 64 10.92 -13.72 4.53
N ASP A 65 9.69 -13.22 4.37
CA ASP A 65 8.83 -13.57 3.24
C ASP A 65 7.91 -12.42 2.80
N GLN A 66 7.52 -12.45 1.52
CA GLN A 66 6.53 -11.55 0.94
C GLN A 66 5.12 -12.07 1.25
N VAL A 67 4.51 -11.50 2.30
CA VAL A 67 3.19 -11.94 2.82
C VAL A 67 2.01 -11.34 2.05
N PHE A 68 2.24 -10.31 1.25
CA PHE A 68 1.21 -9.69 0.41
C PHE A 68 1.82 -9.11 -0.85
N ASN A 69 1.27 -9.45 -2.01
CA ASN A 69 1.64 -8.87 -3.30
C ASN A 69 0.42 -8.92 -4.21
N LEU A 70 -0.09 -7.74 -4.58
CA LEU A 70 -1.30 -7.62 -5.37
C LEU A 70 -1.18 -6.41 -6.31
N LEU A 71 -1.57 -6.62 -7.56
CA LEU A 71 -1.80 -5.57 -8.55
C LEU A 71 -3.27 -5.62 -8.96
N LEU A 72 -3.98 -4.52 -8.76
CA LEU A 72 -5.40 -4.39 -9.06
C LEU A 72 -5.62 -3.47 -10.26
N ASP A 73 -6.41 -3.94 -11.21
CA ASP A 73 -6.88 -3.19 -12.37
C ASP A 73 -7.88 -2.09 -11.94
N PRO A 74 -8.03 -1.00 -12.72
CA PRO A 74 -9.05 0.02 -12.49
C PRO A 74 -10.46 -0.52 -12.23
N ASP A 75 -10.88 -1.58 -12.92
CA ASP A 75 -12.23 -2.13 -12.86
C ASP A 75 -12.46 -3.12 -11.71
N GLU A 76 -11.40 -3.53 -11.00
CA GLU A 76 -11.51 -4.44 -9.86
C GLU A 76 -11.95 -3.73 -8.57
N GLU A 77 -12.78 -4.41 -7.78
CA GLU A 77 -13.18 -3.95 -6.44
C GLU A 77 -11.99 -3.99 -5.47
N LYS A 78 -11.75 -2.85 -4.80
CA LYS A 78 -10.53 -2.62 -4.01
C LYS A 78 -10.75 -2.84 -2.51
N HIS A 79 -12.01 -2.94 -2.07
CA HIS A 79 -12.39 -3.02 -0.65
C HIS A 79 -11.78 -4.23 0.07
N ASP A 80 -11.91 -5.43 -0.50
CA ASP A 80 -11.41 -6.65 0.12
C ASP A 80 -9.89 -6.66 0.25
N ALA A 81 -9.19 -6.12 -0.76
CA ALA A 81 -7.74 -6.02 -0.75
C ALA A 81 -7.24 -5.04 0.33
N ILE A 82 -7.92 -3.89 0.50
CA ILE A 82 -7.63 -2.93 1.57
C ILE A 82 -7.90 -3.56 2.94
N ALA A 83 -9.01 -4.27 3.11
CA ALA A 83 -9.33 -4.94 4.36
C ALA A 83 -8.24 -5.98 4.72
N LYS A 84 -7.77 -6.75 3.73
CA LYS A 84 -6.68 -7.72 3.91
C LYS A 84 -5.36 -7.03 4.26
N LEU A 85 -5.01 -5.94 3.57
CA LEU A 85 -3.85 -5.12 3.88
C LEU A 85 -3.87 -4.64 5.34
N ILE A 86 -4.97 -4.01 5.78
CA ILE A 86 -5.13 -3.50 7.14
C ILE A 86 -5.01 -4.62 8.18
N ASN A 87 -5.60 -5.79 7.88
CA ASN A 87 -5.51 -6.95 8.78
C ASN A 87 -4.04 -7.41 8.93
N ILE A 88 -3.29 -7.52 7.83
CA ILE A 88 -1.86 -7.90 7.87
C ILE A 88 -1.03 -6.89 8.67
N LEU A 89 -1.25 -5.59 8.46
CA LEU A 89 -0.45 -4.55 9.11
C LEU A 89 -0.78 -4.35 10.61
N ASN A 90 -1.98 -4.75 11.03
CA ASN A 90 -2.39 -4.68 12.45
C ASN A 90 -2.11 -5.95 13.24
N ASN A 91 -1.96 -7.10 12.56
CA ASN A 91 -1.54 -8.32 13.23
C ASN A 91 -0.04 -8.22 13.57
N ARG A 92 0.29 -8.64 14.81
CA ARG A 92 1.67 -8.72 15.29
C ARG A 92 2.41 -9.77 14.48
#